data_AF-N4TX27-F1
#
_entry.id   AF-N4TX27-F1
#
_cell.length_a   1.000
_cell.length_b   1.000
_cell.length_c   1.000
_cell.angle_alpha   90.00
_cell.angle_beta   90.00
_cell.angle_gamma   90.00
#
_symmetry.space_group_name_H-M   'P 1'
#
loop_
_entity.id
_entity.type
_entity.pdbx_description
1 polymer ?
#
loop_
_entity_poly.entity_id
_entity_poly.type
_entity_poly.pdbx_seq_one_letter_code
_entity_poly.pdbx_strand_id
1 'polypeptide(L)'
;MHYLKLLLALLPAIIAAPTVTDDDDIIEGAYIVTLKQKLDEKKVEQHIDWVDGIHNGSVFRRTEDGVKLVWNETTYKGYSGDFDKQTIKEIKKSKDVSQLLLLWFLDIDVSRTDIVLDGYNWAVTNITNTPGRKEQAVISMSLGGSRSDAFNAAVQAAYSAGVHTVVAAGNDNADAAKYSPASAPNATTIGAIDIDNKRASFSNYGELVDLFAPGVNVKSAWYTSNSATNTISGTSMACPHVAGLSLYLRAKEGLTTPESVARRLQELATGGVIQDAGSGSPNLLAYNGAPPS
;
A
#
# COMPACT_ATOMS: atom_id res chain seq x y z
N MET A 1 12.98 -28.78 53.82
CA MET A 1 12.91 -27.37 53.41
C MET A 1 13.54 -27.26 52.03
N HIS A 2 12.75 -27.39 50.96
CA HIS A 2 12.34 -26.25 50.12
C HIS A 2 13.50 -25.32 49.76
N TYR A 3 14.05 -25.41 48.53
CA TYR A 3 13.75 -24.48 47.44
C TYR A 3 14.44 -24.89 46.13
N LEU A 4 13.59 -25.12 45.14
CA LEU A 4 13.85 -25.20 43.71
C LEU A 4 14.35 -23.83 43.21
N LYS A 5 15.45 -23.76 42.44
CA LYS A 5 15.74 -22.60 41.57
C LYS A 5 16.13 -23.05 40.17
N LEU A 6 15.18 -22.76 39.28
CA LEU A 6 15.13 -22.87 37.83
C LEU A 6 16.41 -22.38 37.12
N LEU A 7 16.81 -23.11 36.08
CA LEU A 7 17.56 -22.60 34.94
C LEU A 7 16.75 -21.46 34.28
N LEU A 8 17.38 -20.29 34.14
CA LEU A 8 16.87 -19.19 33.32
C LEU A 8 17.34 -19.43 31.88
N ALA A 9 16.46 -19.94 31.02
CA ALA A 9 16.70 -19.98 29.58
C ALA A 9 16.45 -18.57 29.00
N LEU A 10 17.47 -18.03 28.33
CA LEU A 10 17.40 -16.81 27.54
C LEU A 10 16.36 -16.98 26.42
N LEU A 11 15.22 -16.28 26.53
CA LEU A 11 14.32 -16.01 25.41
C LEU A 11 14.90 -14.83 24.62
N PRO A 12 14.90 -14.86 23.28
CA PRO A 12 15.27 -13.69 22.48
C PRO A 12 14.28 -12.56 22.74
N ALA A 13 14.81 -11.36 22.94
CA ALA A 13 14.03 -10.14 23.08
C ALA A 13 13.11 -9.97 21.86
N ILE A 14 11.80 -10.01 22.09
CA ILE A 14 10.81 -9.49 21.17
C ILE A 14 11.07 -7.97 21.12
N ILE A 15 11.56 -7.50 19.97
CA ILE A 15 11.61 -6.06 19.69
C ILE A 15 10.15 -5.58 19.75
N ALA A 16 9.84 -4.81 20.79
CA ALA A 16 8.56 -4.14 20.91
C ALA A 16 8.39 -3.23 19.69
N ALA A 17 7.35 -3.48 18.90
CA ALA A 17 6.92 -2.56 17.86
C ALA A 17 6.62 -1.19 18.51
N PRO A 18 7.04 -0.06 17.92
CA PRO A 18 6.70 1.25 18.46
C PRO A 18 5.19 1.47 18.30
N THR A 19 4.53 1.65 19.44
CA THR A 19 3.13 2.00 19.62
C THR A 19 2.88 3.44 19.18
N VAL A 20 2.33 3.65 17.98
CA VAL A 20 1.39 4.74 17.70
C VAL A 20 0.43 4.24 16.62
N THR A 21 -0.65 3.62 17.05
CA THR A 21 -1.91 3.53 16.30
C THR A 21 -2.98 3.80 17.34
N ASP A 22 -3.75 4.87 17.20
CA ASP A 22 -4.93 5.04 18.05
C ASP A 22 -5.84 3.82 17.81
N ASP A 23 -6.31 3.17 18.88
CA ASP A 23 -7.16 1.97 18.83
C ASP A 23 -8.47 2.22 18.05
N ASP A 24 -8.80 3.49 17.76
CA ASP A 24 -10.04 3.94 17.12
C ASP A 24 -10.16 3.56 15.62
N ASP A 25 -9.05 3.24 14.94
CA ASP A 25 -9.07 2.89 13.50
C ASP A 25 -9.28 1.38 13.23
N ILE A 26 -9.23 0.53 14.26
CA ILE A 26 -9.37 -0.93 14.14
C ILE A 26 -10.85 -1.30 14.11
N ILE A 27 -11.26 -2.03 13.08
CA ILE A 27 -12.61 -2.60 13.01
C ILE A 27 -12.59 -3.98 13.69
N GLU A 28 -13.04 -4.05 14.94
CA GLU A 28 -13.09 -5.33 15.67
C GLU A 28 -13.95 -6.36 14.91
N GLY A 29 -13.44 -7.59 14.79
CA GLY A 29 -14.13 -8.69 14.13
C GLY A 29 -13.96 -8.73 12.61
N ALA A 30 -13.37 -7.71 11.99
CA ALA A 30 -13.14 -7.65 10.55
C ALA A 30 -11.66 -7.90 10.23
N TYR A 31 -11.39 -8.77 9.23
CA TYR A 31 -10.05 -9.24 8.92
C TYR A 31 -9.77 -9.27 7.42
N ILE A 32 -8.49 -9.06 7.07
CA ILE A 32 -7.91 -9.47 5.79
C ILE A 32 -7.04 -10.70 6.07
N VAL A 33 -7.28 -11.76 5.30
CA VAL A 33 -6.50 -13.00 5.33
C VAL A 33 -5.74 -13.12 4.01
N THR A 34 -4.42 -13.06 4.09
CA THR A 34 -3.55 -13.23 2.92
C THR A 34 -3.13 -14.69 2.83
N LEU A 35 -3.49 -15.32 1.72
CA LEU A 35 -3.11 -16.70 1.43
C LEU A 35 -1.71 -16.77 0.83
N LYS A 36 -1.14 -17.98 0.79
CA LYS A 36 0.12 -18.20 0.07
C LYS A 36 -0.11 -17.94 -1.41
N GLN A 37 0.66 -17.00 -1.98
CA GLN A 37 0.51 -16.54 -3.37
C GLN A 37 0.74 -17.64 -4.42
N LYS A 38 1.38 -18.75 -4.04
CA LYS A 38 1.63 -19.93 -4.90
C LYS A 38 0.49 -20.95 -4.95
N LEU A 39 -0.60 -20.74 -4.22
CA LEU A 39 -1.74 -21.66 -4.25
C LEU A 39 -2.44 -21.58 -5.62
N ASP A 40 -2.81 -22.71 -6.19
CA ASP A 40 -3.67 -22.73 -7.37
C ASP A 40 -5.09 -22.24 -7.02
N GLU A 41 -5.84 -21.82 -8.04
CA GLU A 41 -7.18 -21.23 -7.90
C GLU A 41 -8.15 -22.17 -7.18
N LYS A 42 -8.14 -23.46 -7.55
CA LYS A 42 -8.99 -24.48 -6.93
C LYS A 42 -8.66 -24.67 -5.47
N LYS A 43 -7.38 -24.55 -5.08
CA LYS A 43 -6.96 -24.68 -3.69
C LYS A 43 -7.40 -23.49 -2.86
N VAL A 44 -7.45 -22.29 -3.45
CA VAL A 44 -8.06 -21.12 -2.83
C VAL A 44 -9.55 -21.33 -2.63
N GLU A 45 -10.30 -21.78 -3.65
CA GLU A 45 -11.73 -22.09 -3.53
C GLU A 45 -12.01 -23.10 -2.40
N GLN A 46 -11.27 -24.21 -2.37
CA GLN A 46 -11.37 -25.20 -1.29
C GLN A 46 -11.06 -24.63 0.09
N HIS A 47 -10.16 -23.65 0.17
CA HIS A 47 -9.86 -22.97 1.43
C HIS A 47 -11.04 -22.12 1.87
N ILE A 48 -11.63 -21.34 0.95
CA ILE A 48 -12.81 -20.50 1.22
C ILE A 48 -13.99 -21.37 1.66
N ASP A 49 -14.28 -22.47 0.94
CA ASP A 49 -15.34 -23.41 1.32
C ASP A 49 -15.15 -23.97 2.75
N TRP A 50 -13.88 -24.27 3.11
CA TRP A 50 -13.55 -24.72 4.46
C TRP A 50 -13.77 -23.62 5.51
N VAL A 51 -13.37 -22.37 5.21
CA VAL A 51 -13.59 -21.20 6.08
C VAL A 51 -15.08 -20.99 6.32
N ASP A 52 -15.90 -21.04 5.28
CA ASP A 52 -17.35 -20.91 5.39
C ASP A 52 -17.95 -22.06 6.22
N GLY A 53 -17.42 -23.28 6.07
CA GLY A 53 -17.82 -24.43 6.88
C GLY A 53 -17.56 -24.24 8.38
N ILE A 54 -16.37 -23.79 8.76
CA ILE A 54 -16.03 -23.56 10.18
C ILE A 54 -16.76 -22.35 10.77
N HIS A 55 -16.97 -21.29 9.97
CA HIS A 55 -17.70 -20.09 10.39
C HIS A 55 -19.18 -20.37 10.62
N ASN A 56 -19.83 -21.02 9.66
CA ASN A 56 -21.25 -21.38 9.77
C ASN A 56 -21.51 -22.42 10.87
N GLY A 57 -20.53 -23.28 11.17
CA GLY A 57 -20.57 -24.22 12.29
C GLY A 57 -20.25 -23.61 13.66
N SER A 58 -19.82 -22.34 13.74
CA SER A 58 -19.44 -21.69 14.99
C SER A 58 -20.66 -21.29 15.81
N VAL A 59 -20.77 -21.84 17.02
CA VAL A 59 -21.80 -21.46 18.01
C VAL A 59 -21.52 -20.12 18.68
N PHE A 60 -20.32 -19.55 18.46
CA PHE A 60 -19.90 -18.26 19.01
C PHE A 60 -20.15 -17.11 18.03
N ARG A 61 -20.50 -17.43 16.78
CA ARG A 61 -20.93 -16.46 15.78
C ARG A 61 -22.19 -15.76 16.27
N ARG A 62 -22.15 -14.42 16.25
CA ARG A 62 -23.30 -13.59 16.61
C ARG A 62 -23.84 -12.92 15.36
N THR A 63 -23.14 -11.90 14.89
CA THR A 63 -23.56 -11.02 13.80
C THR A 63 -22.55 -10.99 12.65
N GLU A 64 -21.48 -11.79 12.73
CA GLU A 64 -20.41 -11.81 11.75
C GLU A 64 -20.84 -12.49 10.43
N ASP A 65 -20.70 -11.76 9.33
CA ASP A 65 -21.18 -12.18 8.00
C ASP A 65 -20.34 -13.29 7.37
N GLY A 66 -19.11 -13.53 7.84
CA GLY A 66 -18.16 -14.47 7.24
C GLY A 66 -17.34 -13.84 6.12
N VAL A 67 -16.96 -14.62 5.12
CA VAL A 67 -16.20 -14.14 3.96
C VAL A 67 -17.01 -13.12 3.16
N LYS A 68 -16.40 -11.98 2.82
CA LYS A 68 -17.03 -10.86 2.09
C LYS A 68 -16.45 -10.63 0.70
N LEU A 69 -15.12 -10.58 0.61
CA LEU A 69 -14.39 -10.35 -0.65
C LEU A 69 -13.37 -11.46 -0.82
N VAL A 70 -13.18 -11.94 -2.06
CA VAL A 70 -12.21 -12.99 -2.39
C VAL A 70 -11.34 -12.51 -3.54
N TRP A 71 -10.03 -12.54 -3.32
CA TRP A 71 -9.02 -12.25 -4.33
C TRP A 71 -8.35 -13.55 -4.76
N ASN A 72 -8.68 -14.02 -5.96
CA ASN A 72 -8.11 -15.25 -6.54
C ASN A 72 -7.69 -15.12 -8.02
N GLU A 73 -8.15 -14.07 -8.69
CA GLU A 73 -7.97 -13.86 -10.14
C GLU A 73 -6.64 -13.18 -10.50
N THR A 74 -5.91 -12.65 -9.53
CA THR A 74 -4.62 -12.00 -9.73
C THR A 74 -3.48 -12.81 -9.12
N THR A 75 -2.28 -12.24 -9.19
CA THR A 75 -1.13 -12.69 -8.40
C THR A 75 -1.33 -12.52 -6.89
N TYR A 76 -2.31 -11.75 -6.43
CA TYR A 76 -2.64 -11.61 -5.01
C TYR A 76 -3.81 -12.52 -4.63
N LYS A 77 -3.56 -13.40 -3.66
CA LYS A 77 -4.47 -14.41 -3.14
C LYS A 77 -4.81 -14.11 -1.69
N GLY A 78 -6.09 -13.99 -1.40
CA GLY A 78 -6.59 -13.65 -0.07
C GLY A 78 -8.09 -13.44 -0.05
N TYR A 79 -8.61 -13.06 1.11
CA TYR A 79 -10.00 -12.67 1.27
C TYR A 79 -10.16 -11.69 2.44
N SER A 80 -11.25 -10.94 2.46
CA SER A 80 -11.69 -10.24 3.67
C SER A 80 -12.97 -10.87 4.21
N GLY A 81 -13.23 -10.67 5.49
CA GLY A 81 -14.45 -11.11 6.11
C GLY A 81 -14.55 -10.73 7.56
N ASP A 82 -15.74 -10.91 8.10
CA ASP A 82 -16.02 -10.68 9.51
C ASP A 82 -16.16 -12.04 10.20
N PHE A 83 -15.39 -12.27 11.27
CA PHE A 83 -15.26 -13.58 11.89
C PHE A 83 -15.13 -13.48 13.41
N ASP A 84 -15.70 -14.45 14.12
CA ASP A 84 -15.52 -14.58 15.56
C ASP A 84 -14.08 -15.02 15.91
N LYS A 85 -13.69 -14.78 17.18
CA LYS A 85 -12.33 -15.07 17.67
C LYS A 85 -11.96 -16.55 17.59
N GLN A 86 -12.90 -17.48 17.64
CA GLN A 86 -12.63 -18.92 17.49
C GLN A 86 -12.43 -19.30 16.02
N THR A 87 -13.28 -18.81 15.12
CA THR A 87 -13.11 -19.00 13.68
C THR A 87 -11.72 -18.51 13.22
N ILE A 88 -11.30 -17.34 13.68
CA ILE A 88 -9.96 -16.79 13.39
C ILE A 88 -8.84 -17.66 13.94
N LYS A 89 -9.00 -18.25 15.13
CA LYS A 89 -8.00 -19.19 15.68
C LYS A 89 -7.82 -20.41 14.79
N GLU A 90 -8.87 -20.92 14.17
CA GLU A 90 -8.77 -22.04 13.24
C GLU A 90 -8.15 -21.61 11.90
N ILE A 91 -8.57 -20.47 11.34
CA ILE A 91 -7.98 -19.89 10.11
C ILE A 91 -6.46 -19.75 10.26
N LYS A 92 -5.98 -19.22 11.40
CA LYS A 92 -4.54 -19.04 11.69
C LYS A 92 -3.73 -20.33 11.66
N LYS A 93 -4.34 -21.49 11.92
CA LYS A 93 -3.65 -22.79 11.90
C LYS A 93 -3.51 -23.34 10.48
N SER A 94 -4.25 -22.81 9.52
CA SER A 94 -4.23 -23.32 8.16
C SER A 94 -2.87 -23.12 7.52
N LYS A 95 -2.34 -24.19 6.92
CA LYS A 95 -1.08 -24.17 6.17
C LYS A 95 -1.16 -23.31 4.89
N ASP A 96 -2.36 -22.93 4.47
CA ASP A 96 -2.60 -22.14 3.27
C ASP A 96 -2.49 -20.63 3.55
N VAL A 97 -2.65 -20.22 4.81
CA VAL A 97 -2.54 -18.82 5.25
C VAL A 97 -1.08 -18.41 5.36
N SER A 98 -0.76 -17.21 4.87
CA SER A 98 0.56 -16.59 4.99
C SER A 98 0.58 -15.47 6.02
N GLN A 99 -0.48 -14.67 6.09
CA GLN A 99 -0.65 -13.58 7.03
C GLN A 99 -2.13 -13.39 7.37
N LEU A 100 -2.40 -12.86 8.57
CA LEU A 100 -3.74 -12.45 9.00
C LEU A 100 -3.64 -11.09 9.68
N LEU A 101 -4.39 -10.13 9.16
CA LEU A 101 -4.38 -8.74 9.61
C LEU A 101 -5.79 -8.31 10.01
N LEU A 102 -5.88 -7.53 11.09
CA LEU A 102 -7.11 -6.80 11.41
C LEU A 102 -7.36 -5.74 10.34
N LEU A 103 -8.63 -5.43 10.09
CA LEU A 103 -9.00 -4.36 9.19
C LEU A 103 -8.87 -2.99 9.85
N TRP A 104 -8.38 -2.04 9.07
CA TRP A 104 -8.19 -0.65 9.44
C TRP A 104 -8.91 0.25 8.43
N PHE A 105 -9.34 1.43 8.87
CA PHE A 105 -9.69 2.50 7.95
C PHE A 105 -8.42 3.09 7.30
N LEU A 106 -8.56 3.54 6.05
CA LEU A 106 -7.53 4.29 5.33
C LEU A 106 -7.88 5.79 5.41
N ASP A 107 -6.89 6.69 5.45
CA ASP A 107 -6.96 8.12 5.83
C ASP A 107 -8.30 8.82 5.53
N ILE A 108 -8.85 9.43 6.60
CA ILE A 108 -10.12 10.17 6.76
C ILE A 108 -11.40 9.40 6.40
N ASP A 109 -11.85 8.44 7.22
CA ASP A 109 -13.27 8.05 7.35
C ASP A 109 -14.04 7.61 6.07
N VAL A 110 -13.40 7.42 4.92
CA VAL A 110 -14.10 7.19 3.64
C VAL A 110 -14.13 5.73 3.20
N SER A 111 -13.16 4.89 3.56
CA SER A 111 -13.15 3.50 3.11
C SER A 111 -12.33 2.54 3.97
N ARG A 112 -12.80 1.30 4.07
CA ARG A 112 -12.07 0.19 4.70
C ARG A 112 -10.91 -0.25 3.80
N THR A 113 -9.81 -0.70 4.40
CA THR A 113 -8.63 -1.18 3.66
C THR A 113 -8.97 -2.31 2.67
N ASP A 114 -9.92 -3.20 2.97
CA ASP A 114 -10.34 -4.26 2.05
C ASP A 114 -11.03 -3.73 0.79
N ILE A 115 -11.81 -2.65 0.89
CA ILE A 115 -12.46 -2.04 -0.28
C ILE A 115 -11.43 -1.40 -1.20
N VAL A 116 -10.45 -0.69 -0.63
CA VAL A 116 -9.34 -0.10 -1.41
C VAL A 116 -8.50 -1.20 -2.06
N LEU A 117 -8.22 -2.28 -1.32
CA LEU A 117 -7.48 -3.43 -1.81
C LEU A 117 -8.23 -4.14 -2.95
N ASP A 118 -9.56 -4.24 -2.86
CA ASP A 118 -10.40 -4.81 -3.91
C ASP A 118 -10.37 -3.98 -5.20
N GLY A 119 -10.53 -2.66 -5.09
CA GLY A 119 -10.40 -1.75 -6.23
C GLY A 119 -8.99 -1.79 -6.85
N TYR A 120 -7.95 -1.87 -6.02
CA TYR A 120 -6.57 -2.06 -6.50
C TYR A 120 -6.42 -3.38 -7.26
N ASN A 121 -6.93 -4.47 -6.68
CA ASN A 121 -6.87 -5.79 -7.29
C ASN A 121 -7.61 -5.84 -8.62
N TRP A 122 -8.80 -5.25 -8.69
CA TRP A 122 -9.56 -5.11 -9.94
C TRP A 122 -8.76 -4.35 -11.02
N ALA A 123 -8.10 -3.24 -10.65
CA ALA A 123 -7.26 -2.48 -11.57
C ALA A 123 -6.09 -3.33 -12.09
N VAL A 124 -5.43 -4.08 -11.22
CA VAL A 124 -4.36 -5.02 -11.59
C VAL A 124 -4.87 -6.11 -12.53
N THR A 125 -6.01 -6.74 -12.25
CA THR A 125 -6.66 -7.72 -13.14
C THR A 125 -6.93 -7.10 -14.50
N ASN A 126 -7.53 -5.91 -14.52
CA ASN A 126 -7.88 -5.23 -15.76
C ASN A 126 -6.65 -4.93 -16.62
N ILE A 127 -5.57 -4.46 -16.00
CA ILE A 127 -4.30 -4.15 -16.67
C ILE A 127 -3.63 -5.43 -17.21
N THR A 128 -3.64 -6.50 -16.42
CA THR A 128 -2.94 -7.75 -16.76
C THR A 128 -3.69 -8.59 -17.80
N ASN A 129 -5.03 -8.60 -17.75
CA ASN A 129 -5.87 -9.35 -18.68
C ASN A 129 -6.13 -8.61 -20.00
N THR A 130 -5.84 -7.31 -20.08
CA THR A 130 -5.95 -6.56 -21.34
C THR A 130 -4.62 -6.60 -22.10
N PRO A 131 -4.57 -7.16 -23.32
CA PRO A 131 -3.34 -7.22 -24.13
C PRO A 131 -2.71 -5.83 -24.32
N GLY A 132 -1.39 -5.74 -24.12
CA GLY A 132 -0.61 -4.50 -24.27
C GLY A 132 -0.78 -3.46 -23.15
N ARG A 133 -1.78 -3.58 -22.28
CA ARG A 133 -2.10 -2.54 -21.27
C ARG A 133 -1.04 -2.43 -20.18
N LYS A 134 -0.36 -3.53 -19.82
CA LYS A 134 0.76 -3.52 -18.85
C LYS A 134 1.84 -2.51 -19.23
N GLU A 135 2.11 -2.34 -20.52
CA GLU A 135 3.13 -1.45 -21.07
C GLU A 135 2.70 0.03 -21.13
N GLN A 136 1.42 0.31 -20.87
CA GLN A 136 0.81 1.64 -21.05
C GLN A 136 0.04 2.12 -19.80
N ALA A 137 -0.01 1.33 -18.74
CA ALA A 137 -0.74 1.67 -17.51
C ALA A 137 0.19 1.91 -16.32
N VAL A 138 -0.24 2.82 -15.44
CA VAL A 138 0.35 3.08 -14.13
C VAL A 138 -0.82 3.26 -13.15
N ILE A 139 -0.74 2.63 -11.99
CA ILE A 139 -1.70 2.87 -10.90
C ILE A 139 -1.19 4.04 -10.06
N SER A 140 -1.99 5.09 -9.91
CA SER A 140 -1.70 6.23 -9.03
C SER A 140 -2.56 6.14 -7.78
N MET A 141 -1.94 6.09 -6.60
CA MET A 141 -2.63 5.98 -5.32
C MET A 141 -2.35 7.22 -4.46
N SER A 142 -3.18 8.25 -4.66
CA SER A 142 -3.18 9.50 -3.86
C SER A 142 -3.90 9.33 -2.53
N LEU A 143 -3.59 8.25 -1.82
CA LEU A 143 -4.20 7.80 -0.56
C LEU A 143 -3.14 7.16 0.32
N GLY A 144 -3.42 7.01 1.61
CA GLY A 144 -2.57 6.30 2.55
C GLY A 144 -3.32 5.99 3.83
N GLY A 145 -2.72 5.23 4.72
CA GLY A 145 -3.21 4.95 6.07
C GLY A 145 -2.16 4.18 6.84
N SER A 146 -2.52 3.65 8.00
CA SER A 146 -1.63 2.79 8.80
C SER A 146 -1.04 1.64 7.97
N ARG A 147 0.18 1.23 8.32
CA ARG A 147 0.88 0.14 7.64
C ARG A 147 0.03 -1.13 7.56
N SER A 148 -0.06 -1.71 6.37
CA SER A 148 -0.76 -2.95 6.08
C SER A 148 0.13 -3.88 5.27
N ASP A 149 0.61 -4.96 5.90
CA ASP A 149 1.44 -5.94 5.19
C ASP A 149 0.66 -6.65 4.05
N ALA A 150 -0.67 -6.77 4.16
CA ALA A 150 -1.53 -7.26 3.08
C ALA A 150 -1.49 -6.33 1.86
N PHE A 151 -1.58 -5.01 2.10
CA PHE A 151 -1.51 -4.05 1.00
C PHE A 151 -0.11 -4.04 0.37
N ASN A 152 0.94 -4.11 1.19
CA ASN A 152 2.31 -4.24 0.69
C ASN A 152 2.50 -5.52 -0.14
N ALA A 153 1.92 -6.65 0.29
CA ALA A 153 1.94 -7.90 -0.46
C ALA A 153 1.17 -7.80 -1.79
N ALA A 154 0.06 -7.06 -1.82
CA ALA A 154 -0.69 -6.83 -3.05
C ALA A 154 0.09 -5.97 -4.05
N VAL A 155 0.76 -4.91 -3.58
CA VAL A 155 1.67 -4.10 -4.42
C VAL A 155 2.83 -4.94 -4.94
N GLN A 156 3.42 -5.78 -4.09
CA GLN A 156 4.47 -6.72 -4.51
C GLN A 156 3.99 -7.67 -5.61
N ALA A 157 2.78 -8.20 -5.46
CA ALA A 157 2.18 -9.11 -6.43
C ALA A 157 1.95 -8.39 -7.77
N ALA A 158 1.39 -7.18 -7.74
CA ALA A 158 1.19 -6.34 -8.92
C ALA A 158 2.50 -5.98 -9.63
N TYR A 159 3.54 -5.59 -8.87
CA TYR A 159 4.88 -5.34 -9.41
C TYR A 159 5.42 -6.58 -10.13
N SER A 160 5.30 -7.75 -9.51
CA SER A 160 5.74 -9.03 -10.07
C SER A 160 4.96 -9.41 -11.34
N ALA A 161 3.70 -8.95 -11.45
CA ALA A 161 2.87 -9.08 -12.66
C ALA A 161 3.20 -8.06 -13.75
N GLY A 162 4.13 -7.13 -13.49
CA GLY A 162 4.55 -6.08 -14.42
C GLY A 162 3.73 -4.79 -14.34
N VAL A 163 2.98 -4.57 -13.25
CA VAL A 163 2.17 -3.37 -13.03
C VAL A 163 2.93 -2.38 -12.16
N HIS A 164 3.13 -1.15 -12.67
CA HIS A 164 3.79 -0.09 -11.94
C HIS A 164 2.79 0.69 -11.09
N THR A 165 3.11 0.89 -9.81
CA THR A 165 2.26 1.60 -8.84
C THR A 165 3.04 2.78 -8.25
N VAL A 166 2.48 3.98 -8.36
CA VAL A 166 2.98 5.22 -7.76
C VAL A 166 2.08 5.59 -6.60
N VAL A 167 2.65 5.93 -5.45
CA VAL A 167 1.92 6.13 -4.19
C VAL A 167 2.34 7.42 -3.50
N ALA A 168 1.41 8.04 -2.78
CA ALA A 168 1.71 9.17 -1.91
C ALA A 168 2.47 8.70 -0.65
N ALA A 169 3.45 9.49 -0.18
CA ALA A 169 4.20 9.16 1.04
C ALA A 169 3.37 9.31 2.34
N GLY A 170 2.33 10.15 2.33
CA GLY A 170 1.52 10.52 3.50
C GLY A 170 1.82 11.93 4.04
N ASN A 171 0.95 12.46 4.89
CA ASN A 171 0.89 13.88 5.25
C ASN A 171 1.05 14.13 6.77
N ASP A 172 1.78 13.25 7.46
CA ASP A 172 1.87 13.21 8.91
C ASP A 172 3.22 13.71 9.46
N ASN A 173 4.12 14.14 8.58
CA ASN A 173 5.51 14.45 8.90
C ASN A 173 6.19 13.31 9.69
N ALA A 174 6.00 12.08 9.23
CA ALA A 174 6.47 10.86 9.85
C ALA A 174 7.23 9.97 8.86
N ASP A 175 7.82 8.89 9.38
CA ASP A 175 8.47 7.87 8.57
C ASP A 175 7.43 7.14 7.70
N ALA A 176 7.60 7.21 6.37
CA ALA A 176 6.75 6.56 5.37
C ALA A 176 6.65 5.05 5.56
N ALA A 177 7.61 4.41 6.23
CA ALA A 177 7.57 2.98 6.58
C ALA A 177 6.44 2.58 7.52
N LYS A 178 5.76 3.56 8.14
CA LYS A 178 4.59 3.35 9.00
C LYS A 178 3.26 3.44 8.26
N TYR A 179 3.27 3.74 6.96
CA TYR A 179 2.06 3.99 6.18
C TYR A 179 1.96 3.06 4.99
N SER A 180 0.75 2.66 4.59
CA SER A 180 0.53 1.87 3.38
C SER A 180 -0.43 2.60 2.43
N PRO A 181 -0.19 2.52 1.10
CA PRO A 181 0.80 1.69 0.42
C PRO A 181 2.25 2.25 0.38
N ALA A 182 2.54 3.40 0.99
CA ALA A 182 3.88 4.02 1.01
C ALA A 182 5.03 3.09 1.45
N SER A 183 4.75 2.17 2.38
CA SER A 183 5.73 1.22 2.91
C SER A 183 5.99 0.00 2.02
N ALA A 184 5.32 -0.12 0.88
CA ALA A 184 5.54 -1.21 -0.07
C ALA A 184 6.85 -0.99 -0.83
N PRO A 185 7.89 -1.84 -0.68
CA PRO A 185 9.22 -1.57 -1.25
C PRO A 185 9.28 -1.50 -2.78
N ASN A 186 8.27 -2.05 -3.47
CA ASN A 186 8.17 -2.07 -4.93
C ASN A 186 7.08 -1.11 -5.46
N ALA A 187 6.55 -0.23 -4.61
CA ALA A 187 5.89 0.99 -5.06
C ALA A 187 6.92 2.06 -5.41
N THR A 188 6.50 3.09 -6.13
CA THR A 188 7.25 4.35 -6.25
C THR A 188 6.59 5.40 -5.37
N THR A 189 7.20 5.69 -4.23
CA THR A 189 6.64 6.51 -3.15
C THR A 189 7.10 7.96 -3.23
N ILE A 190 6.13 8.88 -3.25
CA ILE A 190 6.36 10.28 -3.61
C ILE A 190 6.12 11.22 -2.42
N GLY A 191 7.17 11.93 -2.02
CA GLY A 191 7.10 13.05 -1.08
C GLY A 191 6.68 14.36 -1.75
N ALA A 192 6.24 15.32 -0.96
CA ALA A 192 5.80 16.64 -1.43
C ALA A 192 6.83 17.73 -1.12
N ILE A 193 7.06 18.61 -2.09
CA ILE A 193 7.81 19.86 -1.92
C ILE A 193 6.97 21.08 -2.29
N ASP A 194 7.40 22.25 -1.82
CA ASP A 194 6.91 23.56 -2.24
C ASP A 194 7.73 24.17 -3.39
N ILE A 195 7.38 25.41 -3.76
CA ILE A 195 7.99 26.15 -4.87
C ILE A 195 9.46 26.50 -4.63
N ASP A 196 9.91 26.51 -3.38
CA ASP A 196 11.30 26.82 -2.99
C ASP A 196 12.16 25.55 -2.88
N ASN A 197 11.67 24.42 -3.40
CA ASN A 197 12.24 23.09 -3.23
C ASN A 197 12.37 22.66 -1.76
N LYS A 198 11.57 23.22 -0.85
CA LYS A 198 11.57 22.75 0.53
C LYS A 198 10.57 21.60 0.67
N ARG A 199 10.95 20.54 1.38
CA ARG A 199 9.99 19.49 1.74
C ARG A 199 8.81 20.13 2.47
N ALA A 200 7.60 19.82 2.03
CA ALA A 200 6.40 20.29 2.69
C ALA A 200 6.42 19.83 4.15
N SER A 201 6.09 20.72 5.10
CA SER A 201 6.21 20.39 6.54
C SER A 201 5.34 19.22 6.98
N PHE A 202 4.32 18.85 6.19
CA PHE A 202 3.46 17.69 6.40
C PHE A 202 3.98 16.43 5.70
N SER A 203 4.85 16.53 4.69
CA SER A 203 5.24 15.35 3.88
C SER A 203 5.96 14.33 4.76
N ASN A 204 5.53 13.07 4.68
CA ASN A 204 6.31 11.97 5.22
C ASN A 204 7.69 11.88 4.53
N TYR A 205 8.62 11.24 5.22
CA TYR A 205 10.05 11.12 4.88
C TYR A 205 10.56 9.69 5.15
N GLY A 206 11.82 9.41 4.85
CA GLY A 206 12.48 8.16 5.19
C GLY A 206 12.97 7.38 3.97
N GLU A 207 13.61 6.24 4.23
CA GLU A 207 14.27 5.41 3.21
C GLU A 207 13.31 4.82 2.16
N LEU A 208 12.01 4.77 2.46
CA LEU A 208 10.99 4.29 1.52
C LEU A 208 10.38 5.40 0.66
N VAL A 209 10.82 6.65 0.79
CA VAL A 209 10.51 7.69 -0.21
C VAL A 209 11.49 7.53 -1.36
N ASP A 210 11.00 7.46 -2.60
CA ASP A 210 11.85 7.35 -3.79
C ASP A 210 12.25 8.72 -4.33
N LEU A 211 11.29 9.64 -4.39
CA LEU A 211 11.42 10.93 -5.06
C LEU A 211 10.49 11.95 -4.41
N PHE A 212 10.76 13.23 -4.65
CA PHE A 212 9.84 14.31 -4.34
C PHE A 212 9.28 14.94 -5.61
N ALA A 213 8.07 15.49 -5.52
CA ALA A 213 7.45 16.27 -6.58
C ALA A 213 6.63 17.44 -6.00
N PRO A 214 6.23 18.43 -6.82
CA PRO A 214 5.40 19.55 -6.38
C PRO A 214 4.10 19.06 -5.72
N GLY A 215 3.92 19.42 -4.46
CA GLY A 215 2.76 19.00 -3.66
C GLY A 215 2.15 20.10 -2.81
N VAL A 216 2.69 21.33 -2.83
CA VAL A 216 2.16 22.48 -2.10
C VAL A 216 1.56 23.49 -3.08
N ASN A 217 0.37 23.98 -2.78
CA ASN A 217 -0.37 24.96 -3.58
C ASN A 217 -0.50 24.54 -5.05
N VAL A 218 -0.86 23.28 -5.28
CA VAL A 218 -1.07 22.74 -6.62
C VAL A 218 -2.50 23.01 -7.05
N LYS A 219 -2.65 23.78 -8.14
CA LYS A 219 -3.95 24.04 -8.75
C LYS A 219 -4.38 22.86 -9.62
N SER A 220 -5.60 22.36 -9.42
CA SER A 220 -6.19 21.27 -10.19
C SER A 220 -7.69 21.48 -10.45
N ALA A 221 -8.29 20.60 -11.25
CA ALA A 221 -9.74 20.54 -11.46
C ALA A 221 -10.46 20.17 -10.15
N TRP A 222 -11.72 20.60 -10.01
CA TRP A 222 -12.52 20.37 -8.80
C TRP A 222 -13.95 19.92 -9.11
N TYR A 223 -14.54 19.11 -8.23
CA TYR A 223 -15.80 18.39 -8.50
C TYR A 223 -17.06 19.27 -8.46
N THR A 224 -16.95 20.53 -8.04
CA THR A 224 -18.12 21.40 -7.85
C THR A 224 -18.70 21.97 -9.15
N SER A 225 -17.95 21.94 -10.26
CA SER A 225 -18.46 22.23 -11.60
C SER A 225 -17.48 21.79 -12.71
N ASN A 226 -17.93 21.77 -13.97
CA ASN A 226 -17.11 21.41 -15.13
C ASN A 226 -15.93 22.37 -15.41
N SER A 227 -15.91 23.54 -14.80
CA SER A 227 -14.83 24.53 -14.94
C SER A 227 -14.19 24.89 -13.60
N ALA A 228 -14.61 24.25 -12.52
CA ALA A 228 -14.10 24.54 -11.19
C ALA A 228 -12.63 24.11 -11.08
N THR A 229 -11.86 24.95 -10.41
CA THR A 229 -10.49 24.63 -10.01
C THR A 229 -10.34 24.88 -8.53
N ASN A 230 -9.44 24.14 -7.91
CA ASN A 230 -9.08 24.34 -6.52
C ASN A 230 -7.56 24.23 -6.38
N THR A 231 -6.99 24.93 -5.40
CA THR A 231 -5.56 24.89 -5.10
C THR A 231 -5.40 24.29 -3.72
N ILE A 232 -4.82 23.09 -3.67
CA ILE A 232 -4.66 22.33 -2.43
C ILE A 232 -3.25 21.78 -2.32
N SER A 233 -2.93 21.26 -1.13
CA SER A 233 -1.61 20.73 -0.81
C SER A 233 -1.73 19.31 -0.27
N GLY A 234 -0.75 18.48 -0.59
CA GLY A 234 -0.66 17.09 -0.12
C GLY A 234 0.33 16.27 -0.94
N THR A 235 0.84 15.19 -0.37
CA THR A 235 1.54 14.15 -1.15
C THR A 235 0.62 13.52 -2.20
N SER A 236 -0.70 13.56 -1.98
CA SER A 236 -1.75 13.27 -2.96
C SER A 236 -1.68 14.12 -4.24
N MET A 237 -1.14 15.34 -4.17
CA MET A 237 -0.92 16.22 -5.33
C MET A 237 0.42 15.93 -6.00
N ALA A 238 1.43 15.51 -5.24
CA ALA A 238 2.75 15.13 -5.76
C ALA A 238 2.71 13.78 -6.53
N CYS A 239 2.01 12.77 -5.98
CA CYS A 239 1.85 11.44 -6.57
C CYS A 239 1.45 11.44 -8.07
N PRO A 240 0.37 12.13 -8.50
CA PRO A 240 -0.07 12.09 -9.89
C PRO A 240 0.90 12.79 -10.86
N HIS A 241 1.73 13.75 -10.40
CA HIS A 241 2.79 14.31 -11.24
C HIS A 241 3.78 13.21 -11.66
N VAL A 242 4.19 12.36 -10.71
CA VAL A 242 5.12 11.28 -11.01
C VAL A 242 4.44 10.15 -11.77
N ALA A 243 3.18 9.83 -11.50
CA ALA A 243 2.43 8.86 -12.31
C ALA A 243 2.33 9.31 -13.80
N GLY A 244 2.07 10.60 -14.04
CA GLY A 244 2.09 11.17 -15.38
C GLY A 244 3.48 11.15 -16.01
N LEU A 245 4.52 11.46 -15.22
CA LEU A 245 5.91 11.38 -15.66
C LEU A 245 6.31 9.94 -16.04
N SER A 246 5.91 8.94 -15.26
CA SER A 246 6.10 7.53 -15.57
C SER A 246 5.51 7.21 -16.95
N LEU A 247 4.24 7.57 -17.19
CA LEU A 247 3.59 7.34 -18.48
C LEU A 247 4.29 8.08 -19.63
N TYR A 248 4.71 9.32 -19.42
CA TYR A 248 5.48 10.09 -20.40
C TYR A 248 6.78 9.37 -20.80
N LEU A 249 7.57 8.92 -19.81
CA LEU A 249 8.83 8.23 -20.07
C LEU A 249 8.62 6.87 -20.74
N ARG A 250 7.58 6.13 -20.37
CA ARG A 250 7.21 4.89 -21.05
C ARG A 250 6.90 5.12 -22.53
N ALA A 251 6.08 6.12 -22.83
CA ALA A 251 5.71 6.44 -24.21
C ALA A 251 6.92 6.94 -25.03
N LYS A 252 7.80 7.74 -24.42
CA LYS A 252 8.96 8.34 -25.08
C LYS A 252 10.11 7.36 -25.29
N GLU A 253 10.38 6.50 -24.32
CA GLU A 253 11.60 5.67 -24.26
C GLU A 253 11.31 4.16 -24.38
N GLY A 254 10.04 3.74 -24.45
CA GLY A 254 9.66 2.33 -24.60
C GLY A 254 9.89 1.48 -23.35
N LEU A 255 9.81 2.07 -22.16
CA LEU A 255 10.03 1.36 -20.89
C LEU A 255 8.85 0.44 -20.57
N THR A 256 9.07 -0.87 -20.61
CA THR A 256 7.99 -1.86 -20.48
C THR A 256 7.80 -2.40 -19.06
N THR A 257 8.77 -2.27 -18.16
CA THR A 257 8.71 -2.88 -16.81
C THR A 257 8.65 -1.83 -15.68
N PRO A 258 8.02 -2.14 -14.53
CA PRO A 258 8.03 -1.25 -13.37
C PRO A 258 9.43 -0.86 -12.91
N GLU A 259 10.37 -1.81 -12.89
CA GLU A 259 11.77 -1.58 -12.54
C GLU A 259 12.44 -0.56 -13.48
N SER A 260 12.28 -0.75 -14.79
CA SER A 260 12.88 0.17 -15.78
C SER A 260 12.34 1.59 -15.66
N VAL A 261 11.06 1.75 -15.31
CA VAL A 261 10.42 3.05 -15.09
C VAL A 261 10.94 3.70 -13.80
N ALA A 262 10.93 2.98 -12.68
CA ALA A 262 11.39 3.49 -11.40
C ALA A 262 12.86 3.92 -11.45
N ARG A 263 13.72 3.08 -12.03
CA ARG A 263 15.14 3.41 -12.25
C ARG A 263 15.30 4.66 -13.11
N ARG A 264 14.53 4.77 -14.20
CA ARG A 264 14.64 5.92 -15.10
C ARG A 264 14.20 7.22 -14.44
N LEU A 265 13.16 7.20 -13.61
CA LEU A 265 12.74 8.36 -12.83
C LEU A 265 13.86 8.84 -11.91
N GLN A 266 14.56 7.93 -11.22
CA GLN A 266 15.68 8.26 -10.35
C GLN A 266 16.90 8.78 -11.13
N GLU A 267 17.24 8.17 -12.27
CA GLU A 267 18.34 8.62 -13.14
C GLU A 267 18.15 10.05 -13.66
N LEU A 268 16.90 10.43 -13.95
CA LEU A 268 16.56 11.76 -14.43
C LEU A 268 16.39 12.78 -13.31
N ALA A 269 16.12 12.36 -12.08
CA ALA A 269 15.80 13.27 -11.00
C ALA A 269 16.91 14.30 -10.73
N THR A 270 16.51 15.53 -10.45
CA THR A 270 17.45 16.59 -10.07
C THR A 270 17.88 16.36 -8.63
N GLY A 271 19.15 15.99 -8.44
CA GLY A 271 19.73 15.69 -7.14
C GLY A 271 20.16 16.93 -6.36
N GLY A 272 20.01 16.91 -5.03
CA GLY A 272 20.64 17.87 -4.12
C GLY A 272 20.01 19.25 -4.04
N VAL A 273 18.83 19.44 -4.65
CA VAL A 273 18.13 20.73 -4.68
C VAL A 273 17.06 20.87 -3.60
N ILE A 274 16.70 19.79 -2.91
CA ILE A 274 15.65 19.78 -1.91
C ILE A 274 16.20 20.25 -0.56
N GLN A 275 15.54 21.24 0.02
CA GLN A 275 15.82 21.72 1.37
C GLN A 275 15.08 20.85 2.38
N ASP A 276 15.82 20.28 3.34
CA ASP A 276 15.29 19.40 4.39
C ASP A 276 14.42 18.24 3.85
N ALA A 277 15.00 17.36 3.02
CA ALA A 277 14.31 16.16 2.52
C ALA A 277 13.83 15.21 3.64
N GLY A 278 14.21 15.43 4.90
CA GLY A 278 13.94 14.55 6.03
C GLY A 278 14.98 13.45 6.15
N SER A 279 15.15 12.93 7.37
CA SER A 279 16.16 11.91 7.67
C SER A 279 15.90 10.63 6.86
N GLY A 280 16.93 10.08 6.22
CA GLY A 280 16.85 8.85 5.42
C GLY A 280 16.26 9.01 4.02
N SER A 281 15.56 10.12 3.72
CA SER A 281 15.01 10.36 2.39
C SER A 281 16.11 10.64 1.35
N PRO A 282 15.90 10.26 0.08
CA PRO A 282 16.73 10.71 -1.01
C PRO A 282 16.51 12.22 -1.26
N ASN A 283 17.55 12.91 -1.72
CA ASN A 283 17.42 14.29 -2.19
C ASN A 283 17.28 14.30 -3.71
N LEU A 284 16.13 13.81 -4.20
CA LEU A 284 15.83 13.64 -5.62
C LEU A 284 14.48 14.29 -5.97
N LEU A 285 14.52 15.33 -6.80
CA LEU A 285 13.34 16.00 -7.34
C LEU A 285 12.99 15.42 -8.71
N ALA A 286 11.76 14.93 -8.87
CA ALA A 286 11.26 14.36 -10.12
C ALA A 286 11.42 15.35 -11.30
N TYR A 287 11.96 14.86 -12.42
CA TYR A 287 12.27 15.66 -13.59
C TYR A 287 12.13 14.83 -14.88
N ASN A 288 11.74 15.49 -15.97
CA ASN A 288 11.46 14.84 -17.26
C ASN A 288 12.66 14.80 -18.23
N GLY A 289 13.83 15.30 -17.80
CA GLY A 289 15.04 15.36 -18.61
C GLY A 289 15.03 16.41 -19.73
N ALA A 290 14.04 17.33 -19.75
CA ALA A 290 13.98 18.39 -20.77
C ALA A 290 14.93 19.54 -20.40
N PRO A 291 15.92 19.90 -21.24
CA PRO A 291 16.99 20.84 -20.88
C PRO A 291 16.44 22.14 -20.28
N PRO A 292 17.16 22.76 -19.33
CA PRO A 292 16.73 24.04 -18.76
C PRO A 292 16.54 25.06 -19.90
N SER A 293 15.37 25.68 -19.92
CA SER A 293 14.98 26.73 -20.86
C SER A 293 15.69 28.04 -20.58
#